data_AF-A0A7S2EAT7-F1
#
_entry.id   AF-A0A7S2EAT7-F1
#
_cell.length_a   1.000
_cell.length_b   1.000
_cell.length_c   1.000
_cell.angle_alpha   90.00
_cell.angle_beta   90.00
_cell.angle_gamma   90.00
#
_symmetry.space_group_name_H-M   'P 1'
#
loop_
_entity.id
_entity.type
_entity.pdbx_description
1 polymer ?
#
loop_
_entity_poly.entity_id
_entity_poly.type
_entity_poly.pdbx_seq_one_letter_code
_entity_poly.pdbx_strand_id
1 'polypeptide(L)'
;PNTLVHFFHLYTQRSPAASMFPAFAVLLLLAEGVSGCPFLQQRLDQEMKGQEAPTTSIDTEEPTEAEDERKLQRVDNLLKRFEWPTEYRTFNGTGNNLNNTQMGAVQQMFFRSTPANYSDGKSSLRSDLPNPREISNAIADQMNSTVENIRGATDLLWMWGQFLDHDLSFTVASTDPGLPINIPIPDGDPVLGSNMAINLTRSVAVYDSQGVYQQLNNVTAWIDASTVYGTDDERASALRGTAFPRRLLPNAIRTCDGSIKRFLPINNGGLPNKGGSDSENLFLAGDFRVNEHIGLIALHTLFLREHNYWANRLQRYSDDEEVSYQRARMIVTAEIQ
;
A
#
# COMPACT_ATOMS: atom_id res chain seq x y z
N PRO A 1 18.64 5.62 8.80
CA PRO A 1 19.48 4.39 8.73
C PRO A 1 18.98 3.21 9.57
N ASN A 2 18.22 3.47 10.65
CA ASN A 2 17.51 2.44 11.44
C ASN A 2 15.98 2.54 11.29
N THR A 3 15.49 3.01 10.14
CA THR A 3 14.12 3.56 10.04
C THR A 3 13.04 2.51 10.23
N LEU A 4 13.16 1.31 9.65
CA LEU A 4 12.11 0.29 9.70
C LEU A 4 12.00 -0.45 11.05
N VAL A 5 13.13 -0.84 11.63
CA VAL A 5 13.15 -1.53 12.95
C VAL A 5 12.80 -0.56 14.08
N HIS A 6 13.26 0.71 14.05
CA HIS A 6 12.76 1.72 14.99
C HIS A 6 11.29 2.07 14.73
N PHE A 7 10.83 2.12 13.48
CA PHE A 7 9.43 2.40 13.12
C PHE A 7 8.46 1.38 13.72
N PHE A 8 8.75 0.08 13.60
CA PHE A 8 7.92 -0.95 14.23
C PHE A 8 8.11 -1.03 15.75
N HIS A 9 9.33 -0.80 16.27
CA HIS A 9 9.59 -0.87 17.72
C HIS A 9 8.98 0.32 18.50
N LEU A 10 9.03 1.54 17.95
CA LEU A 10 8.44 2.73 18.58
C LEU A 10 6.92 2.71 18.57
N TYR A 11 6.29 2.11 17.56
CA TYR A 11 4.84 2.14 17.39
C TYR A 11 4.12 0.95 18.06
N THR A 12 4.83 -0.14 18.35
CA THR A 12 4.29 -1.27 19.13
C THR A 12 4.25 -0.99 20.63
N GLN A 13 4.92 0.06 21.11
CA GLN A 13 4.90 0.48 22.51
C GLN A 13 4.03 1.73 22.72
N ARG A 14 2.78 1.47 23.10
CA ARG A 14 1.85 2.40 23.77
C ARG A 14 1.36 3.61 22.97
N SER A 15 0.11 3.53 22.50
CA SER A 15 -0.79 4.68 22.58
C SER A 15 -2.24 4.20 22.82
N PRO A 16 -2.85 4.54 23.97
CA PRO A 16 -4.27 4.28 24.24
C PRO A 16 -5.20 5.40 23.73
N ALA A 17 -4.69 6.40 22.99
CA ALA A 17 -5.52 7.52 22.53
C ALA A 17 -6.25 7.18 21.23
N ALA A 18 -7.56 6.93 21.37
CA ALA A 18 -8.51 6.88 20.28
C ALA A 18 -8.52 8.20 19.49
N SER A 19 -8.57 8.10 18.15
CA SER A 19 -8.65 9.20 17.17
C SER A 19 -7.36 10.00 16.90
N MET A 20 -6.42 9.42 16.13
CA MET A 20 -5.29 10.16 15.55
C MET A 20 -5.01 9.78 14.08
N PHE A 21 -6.09 9.58 13.31
CA PHE A 21 -6.05 9.23 11.89
C PHE A 21 -5.31 10.26 10.99
N PRO A 22 -5.39 11.59 11.23
CA PRO A 22 -4.58 12.55 10.47
C PRO A 22 -3.14 12.59 10.99
N ALA A 23 -2.92 12.43 12.30
CA ALA A 23 -1.69 12.82 12.96
C ALA A 23 -0.47 11.98 12.54
N PHE A 24 -0.58 10.70 12.18
CA PHE A 24 0.59 9.85 11.85
C PHE A 24 1.12 10.01 10.41
N ALA A 25 0.25 10.00 9.41
CA ALA A 25 0.66 10.25 8.02
C ALA A 25 1.16 11.70 7.89
N VAL A 26 0.50 12.61 8.60
CA VAL A 26 0.94 13.98 8.80
C VAL A 26 2.26 13.95 9.59
N LEU A 27 2.44 13.26 10.72
CA LEU A 27 3.72 13.15 11.47
C LEU A 27 4.88 12.53 10.66
N LEU A 28 4.69 11.56 9.77
CA LEU A 28 5.77 11.10 8.88
C LEU A 28 6.11 12.14 7.81
N LEU A 29 5.11 12.86 7.31
CA LEU A 29 5.26 13.97 6.37
C LEU A 29 5.76 15.27 7.07
N LEU A 30 5.55 15.41 8.38
CA LEU A 30 5.77 16.61 9.21
C LEU A 30 7.03 16.51 10.10
N ALA A 31 7.38 15.33 10.61
CA ALA A 31 8.71 15.05 11.16
C ALA A 31 9.81 15.27 10.09
N GLU A 32 9.38 15.40 8.84
CA GLU A 32 10.16 15.80 7.68
C GLU A 32 10.10 17.32 7.36
N GLY A 33 9.58 18.21 8.22
CA GLY A 33 9.78 19.66 7.99
C GLY A 33 8.81 20.65 8.64
N VAL A 34 8.28 20.40 9.84
CA VAL A 34 7.39 21.36 10.54
C VAL A 34 8.11 22.46 11.31
N SER A 35 9.42 22.37 11.51
CA SER A 35 10.17 23.50 12.07
C SER A 35 10.16 24.67 11.07
N GLY A 36 9.15 25.55 11.16
CA GLY A 36 9.08 26.81 10.42
C GLY A 36 7.87 27.04 9.50
N CYS A 37 6.79 26.25 9.53
CA CYS A 37 5.60 26.50 8.70
C CYS A 37 4.40 27.02 9.51
N PRO A 38 4.10 28.34 9.52
CA PRO A 38 3.11 28.93 10.43
C PRO A 38 1.69 28.40 10.23
N PHE A 39 1.28 28.11 8.99
CA PHE A 39 -0.07 27.62 8.67
C PHE A 39 -0.30 26.17 9.12
N LEU A 40 0.68 25.29 8.89
CA LEU A 40 0.63 23.89 9.32
C LEU A 40 0.83 23.76 10.83
N GLN A 41 1.70 24.57 11.43
CA GLN A 41 1.83 24.67 12.88
C GLN A 41 0.51 25.11 13.51
N GLN A 42 -0.15 26.12 12.94
CA GLN A 42 -1.45 26.58 13.42
C GLN A 42 -2.55 25.51 13.26
N ARG A 43 -2.48 24.67 12.22
CA ARG A 43 -3.41 23.55 12.01
C ARG A 43 -3.14 22.38 12.96
N LEU A 44 -1.86 22.03 13.19
CA LEU A 44 -1.43 21.11 14.24
C LEU A 44 -1.85 21.59 15.62
N ASP A 45 -1.60 22.86 15.96
CA ASP A 45 -1.97 23.45 17.25
C ASP A 45 -3.50 23.52 17.43
N GLN A 46 -4.26 23.57 16.33
CA GLN A 46 -5.73 23.47 16.33
C GLN A 46 -6.23 22.04 16.48
N GLU A 47 -5.59 21.06 15.83
CA GLU A 47 -5.94 19.63 15.92
C GLU A 47 -5.50 19.02 17.27
N MET A 48 -4.37 19.46 17.81
CA MET A 48 -3.84 19.07 19.13
C MET A 48 -4.50 19.84 20.29
N LYS A 49 -5.41 20.78 20.00
CA LYS A 49 -6.03 21.64 21.02
C LYS A 49 -7.01 20.82 21.87
N GLY A 50 -6.58 20.44 23.06
CA GLY A 50 -7.36 19.61 23.99
C GLY A 50 -7.00 18.12 23.98
N GLN A 51 -6.01 17.71 23.18
CA GLN A 51 -5.37 16.40 23.29
C GLN A 51 -4.10 16.56 24.13
N GLU A 52 -4.03 15.94 25.31
CA GLU A 52 -2.77 15.86 26.05
C GLU A 52 -1.75 15.09 25.20
N ALA A 53 -0.60 15.72 24.92
CA ALA A 53 0.53 15.01 24.35
C ALA A 53 0.86 13.81 25.26
N PRO A 54 1.08 12.59 24.73
CA PRO A 54 1.46 11.46 25.55
C PRO A 54 2.72 11.83 26.35
N THR A 55 2.59 11.97 27.67
CA THR A 55 3.70 12.34 28.58
C THR A 55 4.63 11.16 28.89
N THR A 56 4.49 10.04 28.19
CA THR A 56 5.45 8.94 28.28
C THR A 56 6.72 9.34 27.57
N SER A 57 7.73 9.78 28.34
CA SER A 57 9.12 9.70 27.94
C SER A 57 9.41 8.25 27.59
N ILE A 58 9.53 7.94 26.30
CA ILE A 58 10.14 6.69 25.89
C ILE A 58 11.61 6.88 26.24
N ASP A 59 12.10 6.16 27.25
CA ASP A 59 13.54 6.00 27.48
C ASP A 59 14.09 5.19 26.31
N THR A 60 14.27 5.84 25.16
CA THR A 60 15.20 5.38 24.14
C THR A 60 16.53 6.01 24.47
N GLU A 61 17.42 5.28 25.16
CA GLU A 61 18.84 5.54 24.94
C GLU A 61 19.06 5.40 23.43
N GLU A 62 19.28 6.53 22.75
CA GLU A 62 19.64 6.49 21.35
C GLU A 62 20.91 5.64 21.23
N PRO A 63 20.94 4.65 20.32
CA PRO A 63 22.11 3.81 20.17
C PRO A 63 23.33 4.70 19.89
N THR A 64 24.43 4.40 20.57
CA THR A 64 25.66 5.15 20.36
C THR A 64 26.15 4.99 18.92
N GLU A 65 26.86 5.98 18.38
CA GLU A 65 27.46 5.91 17.04
C GLU A 65 28.29 4.62 16.84
N ALA A 66 29.02 4.21 17.88
CA ALA A 66 29.78 2.97 17.89
C ALA A 66 28.92 1.69 17.86
N GLU A 67 27.71 1.70 18.42
CA GLU A 67 26.76 0.59 18.31
C GLU A 67 26.14 0.52 16.93
N ASP A 68 25.80 1.65 16.34
CA ASP A 68 25.29 1.72 14.98
C ASP A 68 26.35 1.26 13.96
N GLU A 69 27.60 1.72 14.08
CA GLU A 69 28.70 1.23 13.26
C GLU A 69 28.88 -0.29 13.38
N ARG A 70 28.82 -0.84 14.60
CA ARG A 70 28.90 -2.30 14.82
C ARG A 70 27.75 -3.06 14.17
N LYS A 71 26.52 -2.56 14.26
CA LYS A 71 25.35 -3.14 13.59
C LYS A 71 25.52 -3.11 12.07
N LEU A 72 25.94 -1.96 11.52
CA LEU A 72 26.19 -1.79 10.08
C LEU A 72 27.28 -2.75 9.59
N GLN A 73 28.40 -2.88 10.33
CA GLN A 73 29.47 -3.80 9.98
C GLN A 73 29.01 -5.26 10.01
N ARG A 74 28.15 -5.62 10.98
CA ARG A 74 27.54 -6.96 11.04
C ARG A 74 26.68 -7.23 9.82
N VAL A 75 25.83 -6.29 9.41
CA VAL A 75 25.01 -6.40 8.20
C VAL A 75 25.89 -6.56 6.96
N ASP A 76 26.93 -5.74 6.80
CA ASP A 76 27.85 -5.86 5.67
C ASP A 76 28.55 -7.23 5.60
N ASN A 77 28.95 -7.76 6.76
CA ASN A 77 29.56 -9.09 6.84
C ASN A 77 28.58 -10.21 6.46
N LEU A 78 27.29 -10.05 6.78
CA LEU A 78 26.25 -10.99 6.36
C LEU A 78 26.02 -10.91 4.85
N LEU A 79 25.85 -9.71 4.29
CA LEU A 79 25.62 -9.51 2.85
C LEU A 79 26.75 -10.08 1.98
N LYS A 80 28.01 -9.98 2.46
CA LYS A 80 29.19 -10.56 1.79
C LYS A 80 29.20 -12.08 1.75
N ARG A 81 28.65 -12.73 2.78
CA ARG A 81 28.67 -14.19 2.95
C ARG A 81 27.39 -14.87 2.48
N PHE A 82 26.33 -14.08 2.28
CA PHE A 82 25.05 -14.60 1.84
C PHE A 82 25.17 -15.16 0.43
N GLU A 83 24.76 -16.42 0.26
CA GLU A 83 24.67 -17.06 -1.04
C GLU A 83 23.37 -16.60 -1.72
N TRP A 84 23.53 -15.65 -2.64
CA TRP A 84 22.41 -15.08 -3.38
C TRP A 84 21.88 -16.09 -4.41
N PRO A 85 20.55 -16.28 -4.48
CA PRO A 85 19.94 -17.01 -5.59
C PRO A 85 20.30 -16.38 -6.94
N THR A 86 20.46 -17.23 -7.94
CA THR A 86 20.73 -16.82 -9.33
C THR A 86 19.45 -16.60 -10.13
N GLU A 87 18.30 -16.99 -9.58
CA GLU A 87 16.98 -16.81 -10.14
C GLU A 87 16.21 -15.77 -9.32
N TYR A 88 15.58 -14.83 -10.01
CA TYR A 88 14.76 -13.78 -9.40
C TYR A 88 13.30 -14.01 -9.75
N ARG A 89 12.39 -13.67 -8.82
CA ARG A 89 10.95 -13.77 -9.07
C ARG A 89 10.55 -12.85 -10.23
N THR A 90 9.68 -13.33 -11.10
CA THR A 90 9.07 -12.49 -12.14
C THR A 90 8.18 -11.41 -11.51
N PHE A 91 7.92 -10.30 -12.20
CA PHE A 91 6.99 -9.27 -11.69
C PHE A 91 5.53 -9.71 -11.78
N ASN A 92 5.20 -10.52 -12.80
CA ASN A 92 3.83 -10.98 -13.03
C ASN A 92 3.46 -12.24 -12.24
N GLY A 93 4.36 -12.73 -11.36
CA GLY A 93 4.13 -13.88 -10.48
C GLY A 93 4.21 -15.25 -11.15
N THR A 94 4.53 -15.32 -12.44
CA THR A 94 4.71 -16.59 -13.15
C THR A 94 5.96 -17.36 -12.72
N GLY A 95 5.94 -18.68 -12.87
CA GLY A 95 7.09 -19.56 -12.60
C GLY A 95 7.34 -19.87 -11.13
N ASN A 96 6.56 -19.30 -10.20
CA ASN A 96 6.72 -19.52 -8.76
C ASN A 96 6.46 -20.99 -8.36
N ASN A 97 5.44 -21.62 -8.96
CA ASN A 97 5.17 -23.05 -8.78
C ASN A 97 5.63 -23.83 -10.02
N LEU A 98 6.49 -24.84 -9.82
CA LEU A 98 7.08 -25.62 -10.93
C LEU A 98 6.08 -26.53 -11.66
N ASN A 99 5.01 -26.95 -10.99
CA ASN A 99 3.98 -27.82 -11.59
C ASN A 99 2.85 -27.02 -12.24
N ASN A 100 2.60 -25.81 -11.72
CA ASN A 100 1.61 -24.88 -12.26
C ASN A 100 2.24 -23.48 -12.36
N THR A 101 2.91 -23.21 -13.46
CA THR A 101 3.68 -21.97 -13.66
C THR A 101 2.82 -20.70 -13.69
N GLN A 102 1.50 -20.83 -13.79
CA GLN A 102 0.55 -19.71 -13.73
C GLN A 102 -0.04 -19.51 -12.34
N MET A 103 0.22 -20.39 -11.37
CA MET A 103 -0.33 -20.28 -10.03
C MET A 103 0.05 -18.95 -9.38
N GLY A 104 -0.96 -18.17 -8.97
CA GLY A 104 -0.76 -16.88 -8.31
C GLY A 104 -0.19 -15.78 -9.21
N ALA A 105 -0.07 -16.00 -10.52
CA ALA A 105 0.28 -14.95 -11.47
C ALA A 105 -0.85 -13.91 -11.59
N VAL A 106 -0.56 -12.78 -12.23
CA VAL A 106 -1.60 -11.82 -12.63
C VAL A 106 -2.62 -12.46 -13.57
N GLN A 107 -3.83 -11.90 -13.60
CA GLN A 107 -4.97 -12.33 -14.43
C GLN A 107 -5.41 -13.78 -14.21
N GLN A 108 -5.13 -14.35 -13.05
CA GLN A 108 -5.67 -15.64 -12.65
C GLN A 108 -7.03 -15.48 -11.98
N MET A 109 -7.88 -16.50 -12.12
CA MET A 109 -9.15 -16.56 -11.39
C MET A 109 -8.88 -16.64 -9.88
N PHE A 110 -9.71 -15.96 -9.09
CA PHE A 110 -9.67 -16.16 -7.63
C PHE A 110 -10.01 -17.61 -7.28
N PHE A 111 -9.32 -18.12 -6.25
CA PHE A 111 -9.74 -19.36 -5.62
C PHE A 111 -11.11 -19.17 -4.95
N ARG A 112 -12.01 -20.12 -5.15
CA ARG A 112 -13.32 -20.14 -4.51
C ARG A 112 -13.36 -21.24 -3.44
N SER A 113 -13.44 -20.82 -2.17
CA SER A 113 -13.64 -21.76 -1.05
C SER A 113 -15.03 -22.41 -1.05
N THR A 114 -16.00 -21.80 -1.72
CA THR A 114 -17.35 -22.33 -1.93
C THR A 114 -17.82 -22.07 -3.37
N PRO A 115 -18.74 -22.87 -3.93
CA PRO A 115 -19.32 -22.58 -5.25
C PRO A 115 -19.89 -21.16 -5.35
N ALA A 116 -19.88 -20.59 -6.55
CA ALA A 116 -20.49 -19.28 -6.81
C ALA A 116 -22.02 -19.37 -6.63
N ASN A 117 -22.61 -18.34 -6.01
CA ASN A 117 -24.04 -18.29 -5.70
C ASN A 117 -24.73 -17.17 -6.48
N TYR A 118 -24.86 -17.39 -7.79
CA TYR A 118 -25.67 -16.55 -8.68
C TYR A 118 -27.10 -17.10 -8.76
N SER A 119 -28.08 -16.24 -9.05
CA SER A 119 -29.51 -16.63 -9.11
C SER A 119 -29.79 -17.66 -10.22
N ASP A 120 -29.04 -17.61 -11.31
CA ASP A 120 -29.06 -18.57 -12.43
C ASP A 120 -27.96 -19.64 -12.32
N GLY A 121 -27.19 -19.65 -11.23
CA GLY A 121 -26.02 -20.51 -11.07
C GLY A 121 -24.85 -20.20 -12.03
N LYS A 122 -24.88 -19.07 -12.76
CA LYS A 122 -23.89 -18.69 -13.77
C LYS A 122 -23.33 -17.29 -13.56
N SER A 123 -24.16 -16.26 -13.62
CA SER A 123 -23.70 -14.87 -13.61
C SER A 123 -24.74 -13.84 -13.16
N SER A 124 -26.02 -14.22 -13.11
CA SER A 124 -27.11 -13.33 -12.72
C SER A 124 -27.03 -13.00 -11.24
N LEU A 125 -27.07 -11.71 -10.91
CA LEU A 125 -27.05 -11.27 -9.52
C LEU A 125 -28.27 -11.79 -8.76
N ARG A 126 -28.09 -11.98 -7.45
CA ARG A 126 -29.18 -12.29 -6.52
C ARG A 126 -30.02 -11.03 -6.31
N SER A 127 -31.34 -11.15 -6.48
CA SER A 127 -32.31 -10.06 -6.28
C SER A 127 -33.23 -10.29 -5.09
N ASP A 128 -33.06 -11.41 -4.39
CA ASP A 128 -33.83 -11.87 -3.24
C ASP A 128 -33.13 -11.57 -1.90
N LEU A 129 -32.14 -10.67 -1.91
CA LEU A 129 -31.38 -10.24 -0.74
C LEU A 129 -31.74 -8.79 -0.36
N PRO A 130 -31.57 -8.39 0.92
CA PRO A 130 -31.82 -7.01 1.33
C PRO A 130 -30.90 -6.02 0.61
N ASN A 131 -31.34 -4.77 0.53
CA ASN A 131 -30.58 -3.70 -0.09
C ASN A 131 -29.24 -3.49 0.67
N PRO A 132 -28.08 -3.42 -0.03
CA PRO A 132 -26.78 -3.22 0.63
C PRO A 132 -26.69 -1.96 1.50
N ARG A 133 -27.36 -0.87 1.10
CA ARG A 133 -27.39 0.38 1.88
C ARG A 133 -28.21 0.24 3.15
N GLU A 134 -29.34 -0.49 3.12
CA GLU A 134 -30.12 -0.78 4.33
C GLU A 134 -29.30 -1.60 5.33
N ILE A 135 -28.57 -2.62 4.84
CA ILE A 135 -27.66 -3.41 5.67
C ILE A 135 -26.57 -2.51 6.28
N SER A 136 -25.96 -1.64 5.48
CA SER A 136 -24.94 -0.69 5.95
C SER A 136 -25.48 0.24 7.04
N ASN A 137 -26.68 0.79 6.87
CA ASN A 137 -27.30 1.66 7.87
C ASN A 137 -27.62 0.91 9.15
N ALA A 138 -28.07 -0.34 9.05
CA ALA A 138 -28.44 -1.15 10.21
C ALA A 138 -27.24 -1.65 11.03
N ILE A 139 -26.09 -1.90 10.39
CA ILE A 139 -24.95 -2.61 11.02
C ILE A 139 -23.73 -1.71 11.22
N ALA A 140 -23.45 -0.80 10.30
CA ALA A 140 -22.21 -0.03 10.27
C ALA A 140 -22.38 1.45 10.69
N ASP A 141 -23.60 1.90 11.01
CA ASP A 141 -23.81 3.26 11.48
C ASP A 141 -23.15 3.50 12.84
N GLN A 142 -22.29 4.51 12.90
CA GLN A 142 -21.56 4.95 14.09
C GLN A 142 -21.77 6.45 14.37
N MET A 143 -22.78 7.09 13.77
CA MET A 143 -22.98 8.55 13.84
C MET A 143 -23.01 9.14 15.25
N ASN A 144 -23.38 8.36 16.27
CA ASN A 144 -23.48 8.81 17.66
C ASN A 144 -22.53 8.09 18.63
N SER A 145 -21.56 7.31 18.13
CA SER A 145 -20.65 6.56 19.00
C SER A 145 -19.29 6.35 18.36
N THR A 146 -18.24 6.75 19.07
CA THR A 146 -16.88 6.29 18.81
C THR A 146 -16.68 4.93 19.46
N VAL A 147 -16.36 3.91 18.67
CA VAL A 147 -15.95 2.60 19.19
C VAL A 147 -14.44 2.59 19.34
N GLU A 148 -13.96 2.53 20.58
CA GLU A 148 -12.53 2.48 20.84
C GLU A 148 -11.94 1.10 20.52
N ASN A 149 -10.69 1.10 20.07
CA ASN A 149 -9.94 -0.13 19.89
C ASN A 149 -9.47 -0.67 21.25
N ILE A 150 -10.27 -1.54 21.85
CA ILE A 150 -9.97 -2.16 23.16
C ILE A 150 -8.69 -3.01 23.18
N ARG A 151 -8.14 -3.37 22.01
CA ARG A 151 -6.88 -4.13 21.91
C ARG A 151 -5.64 -3.22 21.91
N GLY A 152 -5.84 -1.90 21.95
CA GLY A 152 -4.74 -0.93 21.92
C GLY A 152 -3.89 -1.01 20.64
N ALA A 153 -4.45 -1.57 19.56
CA ALA A 153 -3.75 -1.61 18.29
C ALA A 153 -3.76 -0.22 17.68
N THR A 154 -2.66 0.08 17.02
CA THR A 154 -2.38 1.39 16.49
C THR A 154 -2.83 1.51 15.04
N ASP A 155 -2.96 2.71 14.49
CA ASP A 155 -3.50 2.93 13.13
C ASP A 155 -2.66 2.27 12.02
N LEU A 156 -1.37 2.03 12.27
CA LEU A 156 -0.52 1.22 11.38
C LEU A 156 -1.09 -0.17 11.12
N LEU A 157 -1.85 -0.76 12.05
CA LEU A 157 -2.40 -2.10 11.84
C LEU A 157 -3.32 -2.15 10.62
N TRP A 158 -4.28 -1.23 10.51
CA TRP A 158 -5.21 -1.23 9.38
C TRP A 158 -4.52 -0.72 8.12
N MET A 159 -3.60 0.25 8.23
CA MET A 159 -2.84 0.76 7.08
C MET A 159 -1.94 -0.33 6.47
N TRP A 160 -1.26 -1.11 7.33
CA TRP A 160 -0.48 -2.26 6.90
C TRP A 160 -1.37 -3.30 6.22
N GLY A 161 -2.55 -3.55 6.79
CA GLY A 161 -3.55 -4.44 6.18
C GLY A 161 -3.93 -4.03 4.76
N GLN A 162 -4.18 -2.73 4.52
CA GLN A 162 -4.46 -2.23 3.17
C GLN A 162 -3.24 -2.28 2.24
N PHE A 163 -2.07 -1.87 2.72
CA PHE A 163 -0.83 -1.94 1.94
C PHE A 163 -0.52 -3.39 1.49
N LEU A 164 -0.77 -4.37 2.37
CA LEU A 164 -0.60 -5.79 2.08
C LEU A 164 -1.72 -6.32 1.18
N ASP A 165 -2.98 -5.89 1.34
CA ASP A 165 -4.06 -6.22 0.39
C ASP A 165 -3.69 -5.81 -1.03
N HIS A 166 -3.03 -4.65 -1.19
CA HIS A 166 -2.58 -4.17 -2.48
C HIS A 166 -1.49 -5.03 -3.13
N ASP A 167 -0.84 -5.90 -2.34
CA ASP A 167 0.12 -6.89 -2.81
C ASP A 167 -0.50 -8.26 -3.12
N LEU A 168 -1.77 -8.47 -2.73
CA LEU A 168 -2.42 -9.78 -2.78
C LEU A 168 -3.59 -9.84 -3.74
N SER A 169 -4.37 -8.76 -3.82
CA SER A 169 -5.62 -8.78 -4.56
C SER A 169 -6.01 -7.44 -5.18
N PHE A 170 -6.55 -7.54 -6.39
CA PHE A 170 -7.20 -6.42 -7.05
C PHE A 170 -8.18 -6.92 -8.11
N THR A 171 -9.42 -6.43 -8.07
CA THR A 171 -10.38 -6.60 -9.17
C THR A 171 -10.60 -5.28 -9.89
N VAL A 172 -10.42 -5.28 -11.21
CA VAL A 172 -10.72 -4.11 -12.05
C VAL A 172 -12.23 -3.96 -12.21
N ALA A 173 -12.76 -2.75 -12.04
CA ALA A 173 -14.14 -2.45 -12.39
C ALA A 173 -14.33 -2.49 -13.92
N SER A 174 -15.40 -3.16 -14.40
CA SER A 174 -15.68 -3.21 -15.83
C SER A 174 -16.09 -1.85 -16.39
N THR A 175 -15.74 -1.59 -17.64
CA THR A 175 -16.22 -0.42 -18.41
C THR A 175 -17.40 -0.76 -19.32
N ASP A 176 -17.90 -2.00 -19.26
CA ASP A 176 -19.08 -2.43 -20.03
C ASP A 176 -20.33 -1.68 -19.55
N PRO A 177 -21.03 -0.93 -20.42
CA PRO A 177 -22.22 -0.17 -20.06
C PRO A 177 -23.40 -1.03 -19.61
N GLY A 178 -23.38 -2.34 -19.85
CA GLY A 178 -24.40 -3.30 -19.39
C GLY A 178 -24.12 -3.91 -18.02
N LEU A 179 -22.97 -3.63 -17.40
CA LEU A 179 -22.57 -4.16 -16.09
C LEU A 179 -22.67 -3.19 -14.87
N PRO A 180 -23.16 -1.94 -14.96
CA PRO A 180 -23.52 -1.19 -13.77
C PRO A 180 -24.54 -1.94 -12.90
N ILE A 181 -24.29 -1.95 -11.59
CA ILE A 181 -25.07 -2.62 -10.54
C ILE A 181 -25.27 -1.66 -9.37
N ASN A 182 -25.74 -0.46 -9.71
CA ASN A 182 -25.93 0.65 -8.77
C ASN A 182 -26.75 0.22 -7.57
N ILE A 183 -26.38 0.73 -6.39
CA ILE A 183 -27.08 0.45 -5.13
C ILE A 183 -28.15 1.52 -4.96
N PRO A 184 -29.45 1.18 -5.02
CA PRO A 184 -30.50 2.17 -4.82
C PRO A 184 -30.48 2.66 -3.37
N ILE A 185 -30.61 3.97 -3.16
CA ILE A 185 -30.70 4.55 -1.83
C ILE A 185 -32.15 4.41 -1.32
N PRO A 186 -32.37 3.84 -0.12
CA PRO A 186 -33.70 3.73 0.46
C PRO A 186 -34.32 5.10 0.75
N ASP A 187 -35.65 5.15 0.74
CA ASP A 187 -36.37 6.36 1.13
C ASP A 187 -36.08 6.73 2.59
N GLY A 188 -35.81 8.02 2.82
CA GLY A 188 -35.47 8.51 4.15
C GLY A 188 -34.07 8.13 4.61
N ASP A 189 -33.14 7.77 3.72
CA ASP A 189 -31.74 7.56 4.09
C ASP A 189 -31.18 8.79 4.83
N PRO A 190 -30.60 8.59 6.04
CA PRO A 190 -30.27 9.71 6.92
C PRO A 190 -29.09 10.55 6.43
N VAL A 191 -28.29 10.05 5.49
CA VAL A 191 -27.06 10.72 5.01
C VAL A 191 -27.19 11.14 3.55
N LEU A 192 -27.69 10.23 2.71
CA LEU A 192 -27.70 10.39 1.26
C LEU A 192 -29.07 10.89 0.76
N GLY A 193 -30.13 10.93 1.57
CA GLY A 193 -31.45 11.38 1.11
C GLY A 193 -32.14 10.41 0.14
N SER A 194 -33.26 10.80 -0.47
CA SER A 194 -34.10 9.91 -1.30
C SER A 194 -33.82 9.99 -2.81
N ASN A 195 -34.26 8.97 -3.56
CA ASN A 195 -34.25 8.90 -5.03
C ASN A 195 -32.86 9.00 -5.69
N MET A 196 -31.82 8.55 -4.99
CA MET A 196 -30.45 8.47 -5.52
C MET A 196 -29.96 7.02 -5.58
N ALA A 197 -28.79 6.82 -6.19
CA ALA A 197 -28.10 5.54 -6.18
C ALA A 197 -26.60 5.75 -5.98
N ILE A 198 -25.94 4.80 -5.29
CA ILE A 198 -24.48 4.72 -5.26
C ILE A 198 -24.05 4.00 -6.52
N ASN A 199 -23.21 4.66 -7.32
CA ASN A 199 -22.68 4.06 -8.53
C ASN A 199 -21.74 2.90 -8.19
N LEU A 200 -22.01 1.74 -8.77
CA LEU A 200 -21.20 0.54 -8.64
C LEU A 200 -21.26 -0.21 -9.97
N THR A 201 -20.15 -0.79 -10.39
CA THR A 201 -20.08 -1.63 -11.59
C THR A 201 -19.46 -2.96 -11.23
N ARG A 202 -19.89 -4.04 -11.90
CA ARG A 202 -19.28 -5.36 -11.72
C ARG A 202 -17.80 -5.34 -12.08
N SER A 203 -17.02 -6.14 -11.39
CA SER A 203 -15.63 -6.37 -11.78
C SER A 203 -15.52 -7.08 -13.14
N VAL A 204 -14.40 -6.85 -13.84
CA VAL A 204 -13.98 -7.65 -14.99
C VAL A 204 -13.89 -9.12 -14.57
N ALA A 205 -14.33 -9.99 -15.48
CA ALA A 205 -14.38 -11.42 -15.26
C ALA A 205 -14.34 -12.20 -16.56
N VAL A 206 -14.10 -13.50 -16.43
CA VAL A 206 -14.19 -14.50 -17.48
C VAL A 206 -15.24 -15.54 -17.11
N TYR A 207 -15.60 -16.40 -18.06
CA TYR A 207 -16.40 -17.58 -17.78
C TYR A 207 -15.52 -18.82 -17.69
N ASP A 208 -15.71 -19.64 -16.66
CA ASP A 208 -15.03 -20.93 -16.57
C ASP A 208 -15.61 -21.96 -17.55
N SER A 209 -15.08 -23.19 -17.53
CA SER A 209 -15.54 -24.29 -18.40
C SER A 209 -17.01 -24.68 -18.20
N GLN A 210 -17.60 -24.29 -17.07
CA GLN A 210 -18.99 -24.51 -16.73
C GLN A 210 -19.85 -23.30 -17.08
N GLY A 211 -19.28 -22.22 -17.61
CA GLY A 211 -20.00 -20.98 -17.93
C GLY A 211 -20.35 -20.15 -16.68
N VAL A 212 -19.63 -20.33 -15.57
CA VAL A 212 -19.80 -19.53 -14.35
C VAL A 212 -18.86 -18.32 -14.38
N TYR A 213 -19.35 -17.16 -13.94
CA TYR A 213 -18.65 -15.88 -13.93
C TYR A 213 -17.55 -15.83 -12.86
N GLN A 214 -16.29 -15.66 -13.28
CA GLN A 214 -15.09 -15.69 -12.46
C GLN A 214 -14.31 -14.38 -12.54
N GLN A 215 -14.18 -13.68 -11.42
CA GLN A 215 -13.35 -12.48 -11.33
C GLN A 215 -11.87 -12.83 -11.42
N LEU A 216 -11.11 -11.93 -12.03
CA LEU A 216 -9.67 -12.05 -12.16
C LEU A 216 -8.96 -11.24 -11.09
N ASN A 217 -7.89 -11.79 -10.54
CA ASN A 217 -6.93 -11.03 -9.77
C ASN A 217 -5.99 -10.30 -10.72
N ASN A 218 -5.98 -8.98 -10.69
CA ASN A 218 -5.17 -8.14 -11.58
C ASN A 218 -3.82 -7.75 -10.95
N VAL A 219 -3.48 -8.33 -9.81
CA VAL A 219 -2.13 -8.33 -9.21
C VAL A 219 -1.68 -9.77 -8.96
N THR A 220 -0.43 -9.96 -8.51
CA THR A 220 0.05 -11.29 -8.09
C THR A 220 -0.68 -11.71 -6.81
N ALA A 221 -0.80 -13.02 -6.56
CA ALA A 221 -1.39 -13.54 -5.33
C ALA A 221 -0.33 -13.81 -4.23
N TRP A 222 0.89 -13.35 -4.45
CA TRP A 222 2.04 -13.61 -3.58
C TRP A 222 2.34 -12.36 -2.76
N ILE A 223 2.81 -12.54 -1.52
CA ILE A 223 3.48 -11.45 -0.80
C ILE A 223 4.86 -11.30 -1.42
N ASP A 224 4.97 -10.60 -2.55
CA ASP A 224 6.20 -10.44 -3.33
C ASP A 224 6.63 -8.98 -3.50
N ALA A 225 5.98 -8.07 -2.77
CA ALA A 225 6.18 -6.63 -2.84
C ALA A 225 5.89 -6.03 -4.23
N SER A 226 5.01 -6.66 -5.02
CA SER A 226 4.40 -6.05 -6.22
C SER A 226 3.80 -4.67 -5.94
N THR A 227 3.34 -4.40 -4.71
CA THR A 227 2.90 -3.06 -4.28
C THR A 227 4.02 -1.99 -4.37
N VAL A 228 5.29 -2.40 -4.28
CA VAL A 228 6.49 -1.55 -4.44
C VAL A 228 7.03 -1.61 -5.87
N TYR A 229 7.07 -2.80 -6.47
CA TYR A 229 7.82 -3.06 -7.70
C TYR A 229 6.98 -3.15 -8.98
N GLY A 230 5.65 -3.24 -8.84
CA GLY A 230 4.73 -3.45 -9.94
C GLY A 230 4.58 -4.92 -10.31
N THR A 231 3.62 -5.17 -11.19
CA THR A 231 3.21 -6.52 -11.61
C THR A 231 3.61 -6.84 -13.05
N ASP A 232 4.33 -5.93 -13.71
CA ASP A 232 4.80 -6.05 -15.08
C ASP A 232 6.11 -5.27 -15.28
N ASP A 233 6.83 -5.63 -16.35
CA ASP A 233 8.14 -5.05 -16.66
C ASP A 233 8.07 -3.56 -17.04
N GLU A 234 6.95 -3.10 -17.60
CA GLU A 234 6.77 -1.70 -18.03
C GLU A 234 6.73 -0.79 -16.80
N ARG A 235 5.87 -1.10 -15.82
CA ARG A 235 5.78 -0.37 -14.57
C ARG A 235 7.07 -0.47 -13.76
N ALA A 236 7.66 -1.67 -13.65
CA ALA A 236 8.93 -1.85 -12.95
C ALA A 236 10.05 -1.00 -13.57
N SER A 237 10.11 -0.92 -14.91
CA SER A 237 11.08 -0.09 -15.63
C SER A 237 10.82 1.41 -15.41
N ALA A 238 9.56 1.85 -15.47
CA ALA A 238 9.18 3.23 -15.21
C ALA A 238 9.55 3.70 -13.80
N LEU A 239 9.44 2.81 -12.80
CA LEU A 239 9.82 3.10 -11.42
C LEU A 239 11.34 3.23 -11.24
N ARG A 240 12.16 2.64 -12.10
CA ARG A 240 13.65 2.68 -12.03
C ARG A 240 14.26 3.81 -12.86
N GLY A 241 13.63 4.14 -13.99
CA GLY A 241 14.17 5.07 -14.97
C GLY A 241 15.47 4.58 -15.61
N THR A 242 16.08 5.43 -16.45
CA THR A 242 17.26 5.07 -17.25
C THR A 242 18.60 5.47 -16.63
N ALA A 243 18.60 6.42 -15.69
CA ALA A 243 19.83 6.99 -15.13
C ALA A 243 20.42 6.19 -13.97
N PHE A 244 19.59 5.46 -13.22
CA PHE A 244 20.00 4.71 -12.04
C PHE A 244 19.22 3.39 -11.96
N PRO A 245 19.44 2.44 -12.88
CA PRO A 245 18.64 1.22 -12.95
C PRO A 245 18.70 0.42 -11.63
N ARG A 246 19.73 0.56 -10.79
CA ARG A 246 19.72 -0.12 -9.48
C ARG A 246 18.70 0.40 -8.46
N ARG A 247 18.16 1.61 -8.65
CA ARG A 247 17.34 2.35 -7.68
C ARG A 247 15.93 2.57 -8.21
N LEU A 248 15.00 2.82 -7.30
CA LEU A 248 13.72 3.42 -7.65
C LEU A 248 13.85 4.95 -7.68
N LEU A 249 13.26 5.59 -8.68
CA LEU A 249 13.27 7.04 -8.90
C LEU A 249 12.58 7.76 -7.75
N PRO A 250 13.27 8.61 -6.99
CA PRO A 250 12.61 9.48 -6.04
C PRO A 250 12.20 10.79 -6.72
N ASN A 251 11.03 11.33 -6.39
CA ASN A 251 10.75 12.74 -6.61
C ASN A 251 11.39 13.56 -5.48
N ALA A 252 12.22 14.54 -5.84
CA ALA A 252 12.86 15.42 -4.87
C ALA A 252 12.01 16.68 -4.69
N ILE A 253 11.31 16.78 -3.56
CA ILE A 253 10.47 17.93 -3.23
C ILE A 253 11.21 18.78 -2.20
N ARG A 254 11.30 20.09 -2.47
CA ARG A 254 11.82 21.06 -1.51
C ARG A 254 10.71 21.44 -0.53
N THR A 255 10.95 21.20 0.74
CA THR A 255 10.01 21.55 1.83
C THR A 255 10.14 23.03 2.22
N CYS A 256 9.19 23.52 3.01
CA CYS A 256 9.15 24.92 3.45
C CYS A 256 10.38 25.35 4.25
N ASP A 257 11.03 24.43 4.96
CA ASP A 257 12.30 24.63 5.67
C ASP A 257 13.54 24.65 4.74
N GLY A 258 13.33 24.50 3.43
CA GLY A 258 14.39 24.46 2.42
C GLY A 258 15.10 23.11 2.29
N SER A 259 14.74 22.11 3.09
CA SER A 259 15.28 20.75 2.98
C SER A 259 14.72 20.03 1.74
N ILE A 260 15.42 19.00 1.28
CA ILE A 260 14.99 18.18 0.14
C ILE A 260 14.51 16.84 0.70
N LYS A 261 13.26 16.50 0.43
CA LYS A 261 12.66 15.21 0.77
C LYS A 261 12.44 14.37 -0.48
N ARG A 262 12.59 13.06 -0.32
CA ARG A 262 12.47 12.08 -1.41
C ARG A 262 11.16 11.36 -1.28
N PHE A 263 10.24 11.63 -2.19
CA PHE A 263 8.94 10.97 -2.30
C PHE A 263 8.94 9.97 -3.45
N LEU A 264 7.82 9.29 -3.62
CA LEU A 264 7.54 8.51 -4.81
C LEU A 264 7.71 9.35 -6.09
N PRO A 265 8.06 8.72 -7.23
CA PRO A 265 8.11 9.40 -8.51
C PRO A 265 6.73 9.91 -8.92
N ILE A 266 6.67 10.92 -9.79
CA ILE A 266 5.44 11.37 -10.42
C ILE A 266 5.18 10.53 -11.68
N ASN A 267 3.91 10.25 -11.97
CA ASN A 267 3.47 9.43 -13.10
C ASN A 267 3.57 10.15 -14.47
N ASN A 268 4.76 10.64 -14.82
CA ASN A 268 5.02 11.34 -16.09
C ASN A 268 4.93 10.41 -17.32
N GLY A 269 4.87 9.09 -17.11
CA GLY A 269 4.78 8.09 -18.16
C GLY A 269 3.35 7.77 -18.60
N GLY A 270 2.33 8.36 -17.97
CA GLY A 270 0.92 8.09 -18.29
C GLY A 270 0.47 6.67 -17.94
N LEU A 271 1.14 6.01 -16.99
CA LEU A 271 0.75 4.66 -16.58
C LEU A 271 -0.60 4.68 -15.86
N PRO A 272 -1.36 3.57 -15.87
CA PRO A 272 -2.64 3.51 -15.18
C PRO A 272 -2.50 3.86 -13.69
N ASN A 273 -3.27 4.81 -13.19
CA ASN A 273 -3.27 5.19 -11.77
C ASN A 273 -4.69 5.55 -11.34
N LYS A 274 -5.09 5.11 -10.13
CA LYS A 274 -6.36 5.51 -9.53
C LYS A 274 -6.23 6.96 -9.03
N GLY A 275 -7.26 7.77 -9.31
CA GLY A 275 -7.28 9.19 -8.94
C GLY A 275 -7.87 10.11 -10.01
N GLY A 276 -8.34 9.56 -11.14
CA GLY A 276 -9.12 10.31 -12.14
C GLY A 276 -8.27 11.00 -13.21
N SER A 277 -8.77 12.10 -13.75
CA SER A 277 -8.21 12.81 -14.92
C SER A 277 -6.87 13.53 -14.67
N ASP A 278 -6.41 13.58 -13.42
CA ASP A 278 -5.14 14.20 -13.03
C ASP A 278 -4.03 13.16 -12.77
N SER A 279 -4.16 11.96 -13.34
CA SER A 279 -3.29 10.81 -13.05
C SER A 279 -1.81 11.06 -13.34
N GLU A 280 -1.49 12.01 -14.23
CA GLU A 280 -0.12 12.40 -14.60
C GLU A 280 0.58 13.21 -13.50
N ASN A 281 -0.16 13.87 -12.60
CA ASN A 281 0.39 14.62 -11.46
C ASN A 281 0.41 13.82 -10.15
N LEU A 282 -0.06 12.57 -10.19
CA LEU A 282 -0.10 11.69 -9.03
C LEU A 282 1.22 10.93 -8.84
N PHE A 283 1.41 10.43 -7.61
CA PHE A 283 2.55 9.56 -7.33
C PHE A 283 2.40 8.21 -8.06
N LEU A 284 3.54 7.66 -8.47
CA LEU A 284 3.67 6.34 -9.08
C LEU A 284 4.35 5.40 -8.10
N ALA A 285 3.79 4.21 -7.92
CA ALA A 285 4.37 3.10 -7.17
C ALA A 285 4.08 1.78 -7.90
N GLY A 286 4.45 0.65 -7.30
CA GLY A 286 4.13 -0.68 -7.84
C GLY A 286 2.62 -0.89 -7.98
N ASP A 287 1.84 -0.58 -6.96
CA ASP A 287 0.38 -0.63 -7.04
C ASP A 287 -0.23 0.68 -7.58
N PHE A 288 -1.27 0.56 -8.41
CA PHE A 288 -1.91 1.70 -9.08
C PHE A 288 -2.85 2.51 -8.16
N ARG A 289 -3.14 2.03 -6.94
CA ARG A 289 -3.99 2.68 -5.93
C ARG A 289 -3.18 3.46 -4.89
N VAL A 290 -1.88 3.65 -5.10
CA VAL A 290 -1.00 4.37 -4.15
C VAL A 290 -1.54 5.72 -3.67
N ASN A 291 -2.35 6.40 -4.48
CA ASN A 291 -2.90 7.72 -4.18
C ASN A 291 -4.27 7.72 -3.45
N GLU A 292 -4.76 6.58 -2.95
CA GLU A 292 -6.08 6.53 -2.29
C GLU A 292 -6.15 7.37 -1.01
N HIS A 293 -5.07 7.42 -0.23
CA HIS A 293 -4.94 8.34 0.91
C HIS A 293 -3.47 8.49 1.34
N ILE A 294 -3.19 9.53 2.12
CA ILE A 294 -1.83 9.93 2.52
C ILE A 294 -1.07 8.87 3.35
N GLY A 295 -1.78 8.05 4.14
CA GLY A 295 -1.17 6.99 4.94
C GLY A 295 -0.57 5.88 4.06
N LEU A 296 -1.27 5.53 2.98
CA LEU A 296 -0.79 4.57 2.00
C LEU A 296 0.42 5.13 1.23
N ILE A 297 0.34 6.38 0.78
CA ILE A 297 1.48 7.09 0.14
C ILE A 297 2.74 7.04 1.04
N ALA A 298 2.58 7.22 2.35
CA ALA A 298 3.68 7.15 3.30
C ALA A 298 4.32 5.75 3.36
N LEU A 299 3.53 4.68 3.40
CA LEU A 299 4.04 3.30 3.37
C LEU A 299 4.76 2.96 2.06
N HIS A 300 4.20 3.33 0.91
CA HIS A 300 4.90 3.16 -0.37
C HIS A 300 6.21 3.95 -0.42
N THR A 301 6.22 5.20 0.09
CA THR A 301 7.43 6.02 0.16
C THR A 301 8.48 5.39 1.08
N LEU A 302 8.06 4.81 2.21
CA LEU A 302 8.95 4.10 3.14
C LEU A 302 9.67 2.95 2.43
N PHE A 303 8.93 2.05 1.76
CA PHE A 303 9.55 0.91 1.08
C PHE A 303 10.34 1.28 -0.17
N LEU A 304 9.99 2.37 -0.86
CA LEU A 304 10.86 2.93 -1.90
C LEU A 304 12.22 3.35 -1.33
N ARG A 305 12.20 4.01 -0.17
CA ARG A 305 13.44 4.45 0.50
C ARG A 305 14.23 3.26 1.03
N GLU A 306 13.56 2.23 1.54
CA GLU A 306 14.20 1.00 2.00
C GLU A 306 14.88 0.25 0.85
N HIS A 307 14.20 0.09 -0.28
CA HIS A 307 14.83 -0.45 -1.48
C HIS A 307 16.08 0.35 -1.86
N ASN A 308 15.98 1.68 -1.88
CA ASN A 308 17.11 2.54 -2.22
C ASN A 308 18.24 2.47 -1.19
N TYR A 309 17.94 2.22 0.09
CA TYR A 309 18.94 1.97 1.12
C TYR A 309 19.70 0.68 0.82
N TRP A 310 19.00 -0.43 0.58
CA TRP A 310 19.61 -1.72 0.26
C TRP A 310 20.37 -1.70 -1.06
N ALA A 311 19.81 -1.12 -2.13
CA ALA A 311 20.45 -1.04 -3.43
C ALA A 311 21.79 -0.29 -3.39
N ASN A 312 21.86 0.84 -2.66
CA ASN A 312 23.12 1.58 -2.49
C ASN A 312 24.14 0.81 -1.66
N ARG A 313 23.68 0.04 -0.67
CA ARG A 313 24.55 -0.79 0.17
C ARG A 313 25.11 -1.98 -0.61
N LEU A 314 24.28 -2.65 -1.40
CA LEU A 314 24.61 -3.82 -2.20
C LEU A 314 25.52 -3.51 -3.39
N GLN A 315 25.48 -2.28 -3.91
CA GLN A 315 26.42 -1.80 -4.93
C GLN A 315 27.89 -1.95 -4.50
N ARG A 316 28.19 -1.95 -3.18
CA ARG A 316 29.55 -2.16 -2.67
C ARG A 316 30.08 -3.58 -2.90
N TYR A 317 29.23 -4.51 -3.33
CA TYR A 317 29.54 -5.93 -3.50
C TYR A 317 29.31 -6.44 -4.92
N SER A 318 28.78 -5.61 -5.80
CA SER A 318 28.59 -5.93 -7.21
C SER A 318 28.52 -4.64 -8.01
N ASP A 319 29.32 -4.57 -9.09
CA ASP A 319 29.26 -3.47 -10.06
C ASP A 319 28.06 -3.60 -11.00
N ASP A 320 27.34 -4.72 -10.96
CA ASP A 320 26.13 -4.94 -11.74
C ASP A 320 24.92 -4.30 -11.03
N GLU A 321 24.36 -3.28 -11.69
CA GLU A 321 23.22 -2.52 -11.19
C GLU A 321 21.92 -3.33 -11.17
N GLU A 322 21.75 -4.27 -12.10
CA GLU A 322 20.60 -5.19 -12.12
C GLU A 322 20.68 -6.17 -10.94
N VAL A 323 21.86 -6.72 -10.67
CA VAL A 323 22.08 -7.58 -9.51
C VAL A 323 21.79 -6.82 -8.21
N SER A 324 22.23 -5.56 -8.11
CA SER A 324 21.94 -4.73 -6.93
C SER A 324 20.45 -4.46 -6.75
N TYR A 325 19.73 -4.17 -7.85
CA TYR A 325 18.27 -3.98 -7.84
C TYR A 325 17.54 -5.23 -7.37
N GLN A 326 17.82 -6.38 -7.98
CA GLN A 326 17.12 -7.63 -7.67
C GLN A 326 17.39 -8.09 -6.24
N ARG A 327 18.64 -8.00 -5.77
CA ARG A 327 18.99 -8.33 -4.38
C ARG A 327 18.31 -7.39 -3.37
N ALA A 328 18.21 -6.09 -3.67
CA ALA A 328 17.47 -5.15 -2.83
C ALA A 328 15.97 -5.47 -2.81
N ARG A 329 15.39 -5.79 -3.97
CA ARG A 329 14.01 -6.28 -4.08
C ARG A 329 13.78 -7.53 -3.24
N MET A 330 14.69 -8.51 -3.28
CA MET A 330 14.58 -9.73 -2.47
C MET A 330 14.58 -9.44 -0.96
N ILE A 331 15.42 -8.53 -0.48
CA ILE A 331 15.44 -8.15 0.95
C ILE A 331 14.10 -7.49 1.31
N VAL A 332 13.66 -6.48 0.56
CA VAL A 332 12.40 -5.76 0.85
C VAL A 332 11.19 -6.69 0.79
N THR A 333 11.14 -7.61 -0.18
CA THR A 333 10.10 -8.65 -0.23
C THR A 333 10.13 -9.49 1.06
N ALA A 334 11.30 -9.89 1.55
CA ALA A 334 11.43 -10.65 2.78
C ALA A 334 11.12 -9.83 4.04
N GLU A 335 11.28 -8.51 4.03
CA GLU A 335 10.90 -7.61 5.13
C GLU A 335 9.38 -7.42 5.23
N ILE A 336 8.67 -7.55 4.10
CA ILE A 336 7.19 -7.46 4.05
C ILE A 336 6.53 -8.78 4.46
N GLN A 337 7.20 -9.92 4.26
CA GLN A 337 6.73 -11.27 4.65
C GLN A 337 6.87 -11.54 6.16
#